data_AF-A0A813TCZ5-F1
#
_entry.id   AF-A0A813TCZ5-F1
#
_cell.length_a   1.000
_cell.length_b   1.000
_cell.length_c   1.000
_cell.angle_alpha   90.00
_cell.angle_beta   90.00
_cell.angle_gamma   90.00
#
_symmetry.space_group_name_H-M   'P 1'
#
loop_
_entity.id
_entity.type
_entity.pdbx_description
1 polymer ?
#
loop_
_entity_poly.entity_id
_entity_poly.type
_entity_poly.pdbx_seq_one_letter_code
_entity_poly.pdbx_strand_id
1 'polypeptide(L)'
;MTQQEITTSETVNNPTRHNYASTISESKQSNNHSNLGSTRIFFSRHRACFEAILYYYQSNGRLRRPDNVPLDIFLEEVRFFQLGPRAFAQIIESENLRKIKPKPMPKTRRHQLLWQHLQYPKSSILARVIYVVSMAITLLSSITLAIETLPSVNKDSSVVCYSETNLNDSVSLQFMAGCPKIFSTPPYFTIESICVSYFTIEFFLRLISTPSYKHFLLSFMTRVDILSIVLYYCIVAL
;
A
#
# COMPACT_ATOMS: atom_id res chain seq x y z
N MET A 1 -43.59 9.97 17.47
CA MET A 1 -44.33 11.04 16.76
C MET A 1 -44.00 12.34 17.45
N THR A 2 -43.06 13.11 16.91
CA THR A 2 -42.66 14.40 17.49
C THR A 2 -42.23 15.31 16.35
N GLN A 3 -43.04 16.34 16.12
CA GLN A 3 -42.91 17.35 15.06
C GLN A 3 -41.86 18.38 15.47
N GLN A 4 -41.00 18.82 14.55
CA GLN A 4 -40.25 20.06 14.73
C GLN A 4 -40.25 20.90 13.45
N GLU A 5 -40.35 22.19 13.70
CA GLU A 5 -40.76 23.29 12.83
C GLU A 5 -39.54 24.12 12.47
N ILE A 6 -39.41 24.55 11.21
CA ILE A 6 -38.34 25.46 10.80
C ILE A 6 -38.96 26.55 9.93
N THR A 7 -39.07 27.74 10.51
CA THR A 7 -39.50 28.98 9.85
C THR A 7 -38.35 29.54 9.03
N THR A 8 -38.52 29.63 7.71
CA THR A 8 -37.51 30.15 6.80
C THR A 8 -37.62 31.66 6.63
N SER A 9 -36.78 32.40 7.34
CA SER A 9 -36.52 33.82 7.07
C SER A 9 -35.02 34.07 7.21
N GLU A 10 -34.31 34.18 6.08
CA GLU A 10 -33.22 35.13 5.82
C GLU A 10 -32.30 34.70 4.66
N THR A 11 -31.84 35.73 3.96
CA THR A 11 -31.34 35.77 2.58
C THR A 11 -29.82 35.72 2.54
N VAL A 12 -29.22 34.60 2.12
CA VAL A 12 -27.82 34.56 1.64
C VAL A 12 -27.70 33.59 0.45
N ASN A 13 -27.25 34.12 -0.69
CA ASN A 13 -26.94 33.40 -1.93
C ASN A 13 -25.70 32.52 -1.73
N ASN A 14 -25.86 31.20 -1.72
CA ASN A 14 -24.75 30.26 -1.59
C ASN A 14 -25.01 29.05 -2.52
N PRO A 15 -24.08 28.63 -3.40
CA PRO A 15 -24.24 27.47 -4.28
C PRO A 15 -24.59 26.17 -3.54
N THR A 16 -24.26 26.07 -2.25
CA THR A 16 -24.61 24.96 -1.35
C THR A 16 -26.13 24.83 -1.12
N ARG A 17 -26.88 25.93 -1.24
CA ARG A 17 -28.34 25.96 -1.10
C ARG A 17 -29.03 25.34 -2.32
N HIS A 18 -28.42 25.41 -3.50
CA HIS A 18 -28.94 24.75 -4.70
C HIS A 18 -28.93 23.22 -4.57
N ASN A 19 -27.89 22.63 -3.96
CA ASN A 19 -27.82 21.17 -3.75
C ASN A 19 -28.84 20.69 -2.70
N TYR A 20 -29.07 21.50 -1.66
CA TYR A 20 -30.14 21.23 -0.69
C TYR A 20 -31.52 21.36 -1.35
N ALA A 21 -31.72 22.40 -2.18
CA ALA A 21 -32.96 22.62 -2.92
C ALA A 21 -33.25 21.54 -3.98
N SER A 22 -32.23 20.99 -4.64
CA SER A 22 -32.38 19.88 -5.60
C SER A 22 -32.77 18.56 -4.91
N THR A 23 -32.11 18.25 -3.79
CA THR A 23 -32.47 17.09 -2.93
C THR A 23 -33.90 17.22 -2.39
N ILE A 24 -34.32 18.45 -2.08
CA ILE A 24 -35.70 18.78 -1.71
C ILE A 24 -36.67 18.62 -2.88
N SER A 25 -36.30 19.03 -4.10
CA SER A 25 -37.18 18.86 -5.25
C SER A 25 -37.41 17.39 -5.60
N GLU A 26 -36.40 16.53 -5.46
CA GLU A 26 -36.54 15.08 -5.67
C GLU A 26 -37.43 14.43 -4.60
N SER A 27 -37.32 14.86 -3.34
CA SER A 27 -38.20 14.35 -2.26
C SER A 27 -39.64 14.86 -2.33
N LYS A 28 -39.88 16.05 -2.90
CA LYS A 28 -41.24 16.55 -3.19
C LYS A 28 -41.95 15.73 -4.27
N GLN A 29 -41.23 15.29 -5.30
CA GLN A 29 -41.81 14.54 -6.41
C GLN A 29 -42.30 13.14 -5.99
N SER A 30 -41.75 12.60 -4.89
CA SER A 30 -42.18 11.32 -4.31
C SER A 30 -43.39 11.41 -3.36
N ASN A 31 -43.79 12.61 -2.91
CA ASN A 31 -44.88 12.81 -1.95
C ASN A 31 -45.89 13.84 -2.47
N ASN A 32 -46.69 13.44 -3.46
CA ASN A 32 -47.81 14.23 -4.01
C ASN A 32 -49.01 14.30 -3.05
N HIS A 33 -48.84 14.91 -1.87
CA HIS A 33 -49.95 15.38 -1.02
C HIS A 33 -49.57 16.73 -0.41
N SER A 34 -49.52 17.77 -1.24
CA SER A 34 -49.30 19.14 -0.79
C SER A 34 -50.63 19.79 -0.39
N ASN A 35 -50.94 19.80 0.91
CA ASN A 35 -51.96 20.68 1.46
C ASN A 35 -51.43 22.11 1.60
N LEU A 36 -52.26 23.06 1.21
CA LEU A 36 -51.97 24.49 1.06
C LEU A 36 -51.75 25.16 2.43
N GLY A 37 -50.55 25.70 2.68
CA GLY A 37 -50.25 26.58 3.83
C GLY A 37 -48.89 26.40 4.48
N SER A 38 -48.27 25.22 4.39
CA SER A 38 -46.90 24.99 4.87
C SER A 38 -46.30 23.79 4.13
N THR A 39 -45.29 23.99 3.28
CA THR A 39 -44.62 22.87 2.62
C THR A 39 -43.78 22.11 3.65
N ARG A 40 -44.35 21.07 4.27
CA ARG A 40 -43.61 20.15 5.15
C ARG A 40 -43.03 19.02 4.31
N ILE A 41 -41.72 18.81 4.41
CA ILE A 41 -41.01 17.75 3.71
C ILE A 41 -40.62 16.70 4.75
N PHE A 42 -41.09 15.47 4.55
CA PHE A 42 -40.79 14.36 5.45
C PHE A 42 -39.68 13.50 4.86
N PHE A 43 -38.62 13.28 5.64
CA PHE A 43 -37.56 12.34 5.31
C PHE A 43 -37.63 11.13 6.24
N SER A 44 -37.89 9.94 5.68
CA SER A 44 -37.87 8.67 6.41
C SER A 44 -36.43 8.12 6.50
N ARG A 45 -35.54 8.88 7.15
CA ARG A 45 -34.08 8.65 7.15
C ARG A 45 -33.51 8.67 8.57
N HIS A 46 -32.22 8.37 8.70
CA HIS A 46 -31.56 8.26 10.00
C HIS A 46 -31.52 9.60 10.74
N ARG A 47 -32.32 9.72 11.82
CA ARG A 47 -32.55 10.99 12.55
C ARG A 47 -31.27 11.67 13.02
N ALA A 48 -30.34 10.90 13.60
CA ALA A 48 -29.09 11.45 14.14
C ALA A 48 -28.16 11.99 13.04
N CYS A 49 -28.21 11.43 11.83
CA CYS A 49 -27.39 11.91 10.71
C CYS A 49 -27.88 13.27 10.21
N PHE A 50 -29.20 13.46 10.18
CA PHE A 50 -29.81 14.68 9.71
C PHE A 50 -29.41 15.89 10.55
N GLU A 51 -29.27 15.74 11.86
CA GLU A 51 -28.82 16.81 12.75
C GLU A 51 -27.41 17.29 12.40
N ALA A 52 -26.48 16.35 12.19
CA ALA A 52 -25.12 16.67 11.76
C ALA A 52 -25.07 17.31 10.35
N ILE A 53 -25.91 16.83 9.43
CA ILE A 53 -26.01 17.40 8.08
C ILE A 53 -26.62 18.80 8.11
N LEU A 54 -27.63 19.03 8.93
CA LEU A 54 -28.23 20.36 9.11
C LEU A 54 -27.19 21.32 9.71
N TYR A 55 -26.46 20.87 10.73
CA TYR A 55 -25.37 21.64 11.34
C TYR A 55 -24.29 22.01 10.31
N TYR A 56 -23.99 21.14 9.34
CA TYR A 56 -23.06 21.48 8.25
C TYR A 56 -23.52 22.69 7.44
N TYR A 57 -24.81 22.81 7.14
CA TYR A 57 -25.34 24.00 6.47
C TYR A 57 -25.34 25.23 7.38
N GLN A 58 -25.67 25.07 8.66
CA GLN A 58 -25.72 26.17 9.64
C GLN A 58 -24.34 26.74 9.99
N SER A 59 -23.37 25.86 10.18
CA SER A 59 -21.98 26.20 10.52
C SER A 59 -21.15 26.64 9.31
N ASN A 60 -21.79 26.75 8.13
CA ASN A 60 -21.15 27.08 6.86
C ASN A 60 -20.00 26.13 6.50
N GLY A 61 -20.17 24.83 6.78
CA GLY A 61 -19.31 23.78 6.25
C GLY A 61 -18.58 22.92 7.27
N ARG A 62 -18.94 22.89 8.55
CA ARG A 62 -18.35 21.96 9.53
C ARG A 62 -19.16 20.67 9.60
N LEU A 63 -18.56 19.55 9.22
CA LEU A 63 -19.20 18.23 9.29
C LEU A 63 -18.49 17.33 10.29
N ARG A 64 -19.25 16.76 11.23
CA ARG A 64 -18.77 15.76 12.19
C ARG A 64 -19.79 14.62 12.28
N ARG A 65 -19.28 13.40 12.31
CA ARG A 65 -20.12 12.21 12.51
C ARG A 65 -20.57 12.16 13.98
N PRO A 66 -21.85 11.90 14.27
CA PRO A 66 -22.31 11.61 15.62
C PRO A 66 -21.76 10.26 16.13
N ASP A 67 -21.33 10.20 17.39
CA ASP A 67 -20.69 9.00 17.97
C ASP A 67 -21.61 7.77 17.98
N ASN A 68 -22.92 7.97 18.04
CA ASN A 68 -23.95 6.93 18.04
C ASN A 68 -24.29 6.40 16.64
N VAL A 69 -23.64 6.89 15.58
CA VAL A 69 -23.90 6.48 14.19
C VAL A 69 -22.67 5.81 13.60
N PRO A 70 -22.79 4.57 13.09
CA PRO A 70 -21.76 3.91 12.29
C PRO A 70 -21.28 4.75 11.10
N LEU A 71 -19.99 4.65 10.77
CA LEU A 71 -19.35 5.45 9.71
C LEU A 71 -19.96 5.21 8.33
N ASP A 72 -20.23 3.96 7.99
CA ASP A 72 -20.86 3.54 6.74
C ASP A 72 -22.24 4.18 6.55
N ILE A 73 -23.11 4.10 7.56
CA ILE A 73 -24.43 4.73 7.56
C ILE A 73 -24.31 6.24 7.39
N PHE A 74 -23.37 6.88 8.09
CA PHE A 74 -23.16 8.32 7.97
C PHE A 74 -22.65 8.73 6.58
N LEU A 75 -21.74 7.96 5.99
CA LEU A 75 -21.23 8.21 4.64
C LEU A 75 -22.32 8.06 3.57
N GLU A 76 -23.23 7.10 3.72
CA GLU A 76 -24.39 6.93 2.85
C GLU A 76 -25.30 8.15 2.88
N GLU A 77 -25.58 8.68 4.08
CA GLU A 77 -26.40 9.89 4.22
C GLU A 77 -25.69 11.12 3.62
N VAL A 78 -24.40 11.30 3.88
CA VAL A 78 -23.61 12.40 3.28
C VAL A 78 -23.58 12.32 1.75
N ARG A 79 -23.58 11.10 1.18
CA ARG A 79 -23.72 10.87 -0.25
C ARG A 79 -25.12 11.21 -0.74
N PHE A 80 -26.15 10.80 -0.03
CA PHE A 80 -27.55 11.05 -0.36
C PHE A 80 -27.86 12.55 -0.42
N PHE A 81 -27.40 13.32 0.57
CA PHE A 81 -27.58 14.77 0.59
C PHE A 81 -26.57 15.53 -0.30
N GLN A 82 -25.71 14.82 -1.03
CA GLN A 82 -24.79 15.38 -2.02
C GLN A 82 -23.94 16.57 -1.48
N LEU A 83 -23.45 16.48 -0.23
CA LEU A 83 -22.65 17.55 0.40
C LEU A 83 -21.33 17.85 -0.35
N GLY A 84 -20.94 16.96 -1.26
CA GLY A 84 -19.81 17.13 -2.16
C GLY A 84 -18.46 16.71 -1.56
N PRO A 85 -17.37 16.81 -2.35
CA PRO A 85 -16.07 16.24 -1.99
C PRO A 85 -15.40 16.91 -0.79
N ARG A 86 -15.74 18.17 -0.48
CA ARG A 86 -15.22 18.90 0.68
C ARG A 86 -15.70 18.28 2.01
N ALA A 87 -16.99 17.94 2.08
CA ALA A 87 -17.57 17.25 3.23
C ALA A 87 -16.97 15.86 3.43
N PHE A 88 -16.81 15.09 2.36
CA PHE A 88 -16.13 13.78 2.42
C PHE A 88 -14.68 13.91 2.90
N ALA A 89 -13.95 14.95 2.47
CA ALA A 89 -12.57 15.16 2.92
C ALA A 89 -12.49 15.38 4.44
N GLN A 90 -13.42 16.15 5.02
CA GLN A 90 -13.46 16.38 6.47
C GLN A 90 -13.73 15.09 7.26
N ILE A 91 -14.64 14.23 6.77
CA ILE A 91 -14.93 12.94 7.43
C ILE A 91 -13.70 12.03 7.37
N ILE A 92 -13.05 11.96 6.21
CA ILE A 92 -11.83 11.15 6.02
C ILE A 92 -10.73 11.62 6.97
N GLU A 93 -10.56 12.93 7.13
CA GLU A 93 -9.59 13.52 8.05
C GLU A 93 -9.97 13.27 9.52
N SER A 94 -11.22 13.49 9.91
CA SER A 94 -11.66 13.31 11.30
C SER A 94 -11.63 11.86 11.77
N GLU A 95 -11.90 10.92 10.86
CA GLU A 95 -11.90 9.47 11.15
C GLU A 95 -10.52 8.84 10.94
N ASN A 96 -9.49 9.64 10.63
CA ASN A 96 -8.13 9.17 10.31
C ASN A 96 -8.11 8.10 9.20
N LEU A 97 -9.06 8.16 8.27
CA LEU A 97 -9.12 7.23 7.14
C LEU A 97 -8.00 7.60 6.17
N ARG A 98 -7.00 6.73 6.05
CA ARG A 98 -5.98 6.91 5.01
C ARG A 98 -6.66 6.76 3.66
N LYS A 99 -6.64 7.81 2.83
CA LYS A 99 -7.01 7.68 1.41
C LYS A 99 -6.14 6.57 0.81
N ILE A 100 -6.76 5.45 0.49
CA ILE A 100 -6.12 4.36 -0.22
C ILE A 100 -5.82 4.91 -1.62
N LYS A 101 -4.60 5.42 -1.83
CA LYS A 101 -4.17 5.84 -3.16
C LYS A 101 -4.18 4.59 -4.03
N PRO A 102 -4.98 4.55 -5.12
CA PRO A 102 -5.00 3.39 -5.98
C PRO A 102 -3.59 3.17 -6.52
N LYS A 103 -3.03 1.97 -6.32
CA LYS A 103 -1.71 1.61 -6.83
C LYS A 103 -1.75 1.75 -8.36
N PRO A 104 -0.84 2.52 -8.99
CA PRO A 104 -0.88 2.74 -10.43
C PRO A 104 -0.73 1.40 -11.16
N MET A 105 -1.69 1.08 -12.02
CA MET A 105 -1.66 -0.13 -12.84
C MET A 105 -0.96 0.17 -14.18
N PRO A 106 -0.10 -0.73 -14.70
CA PRO A 106 0.47 -0.57 -16.03
C PRO A 106 -0.63 -0.53 -17.10
N LYS A 107 -0.44 0.22 -18.20
CA LYS A 107 -1.50 0.47 -19.19
C LYS A 107 -1.74 -0.70 -20.16
N THR A 108 -0.73 -1.54 -20.42
CA THR A 108 -0.80 -2.63 -21.40
C THR A 108 -1.23 -3.94 -20.77
N ARG A 109 -2.09 -4.71 -21.46
CA ARG A 109 -2.66 -5.97 -20.97
C ARG A 109 -1.58 -6.99 -20.56
N ARG A 110 -0.53 -7.17 -21.38
CA ARG A 110 0.56 -8.11 -21.07
C ARG A 110 1.35 -7.70 -19.81
N HIS A 111 1.61 -6.40 -19.63
CA HIS A 111 2.31 -5.91 -18.44
C HIS A 111 1.42 -6.00 -17.20
N GLN A 112 0.10 -5.81 -17.34
CA GLN A 112 -0.86 -6.04 -16.25
C GLN A 112 -0.90 -7.49 -15.80
N LEU A 113 -0.95 -8.45 -16.73
CA LEU A 113 -0.92 -9.88 -16.39
C LEU A 113 0.39 -10.25 -15.68
N LEU A 114 1.54 -9.82 -16.24
CA LEU A 114 2.84 -10.11 -15.64
C LEU A 114 2.98 -9.48 -14.24
N TRP A 115 2.57 -8.22 -14.10
CA TRP A 115 2.54 -7.50 -12.81
C TRP A 115 1.61 -8.17 -11.80
N GLN A 116 0.44 -8.65 -12.24
CA GLN A 116 -0.50 -9.37 -11.37
C GLN A 116 0.10 -10.68 -10.86
N HIS A 117 0.78 -11.44 -11.72
CA HIS A 117 1.39 -12.70 -11.32
C HIS A 117 2.57 -12.52 -10.35
N LEU A 118 3.42 -11.50 -10.58
CA LEU A 118 4.58 -11.23 -9.72
C LEU A 118 4.20 -10.55 -8.39
N GLN A 119 3.21 -9.65 -8.39
CA GLN A 119 2.87 -8.85 -7.23
C GLN A 119 1.76 -9.47 -6.36
N TYR A 120 0.89 -10.28 -6.97
CA TYR A 120 -0.27 -10.89 -6.30
C TYR A 120 -0.25 -12.41 -6.48
N PRO A 121 0.44 -13.15 -5.60
CA PRO A 121 0.62 -14.60 -5.71
C PRO A 121 -0.69 -15.40 -5.59
N LYS A 122 -1.76 -14.78 -5.06
CA LYS A 122 -3.10 -15.39 -4.93
C LYS A 122 -3.99 -15.19 -6.16
N SER A 123 -3.55 -14.46 -7.18
CA SER A 123 -4.37 -14.11 -8.34
C SER A 123 -4.68 -15.30 -9.27
N SER A 124 -3.73 -16.23 -9.41
CA SER A 124 -3.83 -17.35 -10.34
C SER A 124 -3.05 -18.56 -9.80
N ILE A 125 -3.41 -19.77 -10.25
CA ILE A 125 -2.69 -21.01 -9.93
C ILE A 125 -1.23 -20.90 -10.39
N LEU A 126 -0.98 -20.35 -11.58
CA LEU A 126 0.37 -20.14 -12.11
C LEU A 126 1.17 -19.15 -11.24
N ALA A 127 0.53 -18.07 -10.78
CA ALA A 127 1.17 -17.13 -9.85
C ALA A 127 1.53 -17.80 -8.52
N ARG A 128 0.69 -18.71 -8.04
CA ARG A 128 0.94 -19.48 -6.82
C ARG A 128 2.12 -20.43 -6.98
N VAL A 129 2.24 -21.11 -8.12
CA VAL A 129 3.39 -21.99 -8.41
C VAL A 129 4.69 -21.19 -8.45
N ILE A 130 4.74 -20.08 -9.21
CA ILE A 130 5.93 -19.22 -9.28
C ILE A 130 6.31 -18.70 -7.89
N TYR A 131 5.33 -18.30 -7.09
CA TYR A 131 5.57 -17.85 -5.72
C TYR A 131 6.16 -18.94 -4.82
N VAL A 132 5.62 -20.16 -4.87
CA VAL A 132 6.14 -21.30 -4.10
C VAL A 132 7.58 -21.63 -4.52
N VAL A 133 7.87 -21.61 -5.82
CA VAL A 133 9.22 -21.84 -6.36
C VAL A 133 10.19 -20.74 -5.88
N SER A 134 9.81 -19.47 -5.99
CA SER A 134 10.63 -18.34 -5.51
C SER A 134 10.90 -18.43 -4.00
N MET A 135 9.88 -18.81 -3.21
CA MET A 135 10.04 -19.02 -1.77
C MET A 135 10.99 -20.19 -1.46
N ALA A 136 10.88 -21.30 -2.19
CA ALA A 136 11.75 -22.47 -2.00
C ALA A 136 13.23 -22.15 -2.34
N ILE A 137 13.47 -21.43 -3.43
CA ILE A 137 14.83 -21.02 -3.84
C ILE A 137 15.44 -20.03 -2.83
N THR A 138 14.63 -19.10 -2.33
CA THR A 138 15.07 -18.17 -1.27
C THR A 138 15.48 -18.90 0.01
N LEU A 139 14.68 -19.88 0.43
CA LEU A 139 15.00 -20.70 1.59
C LEU A 139 16.26 -21.52 1.35
N LEU A 140 16.41 -22.11 0.17
CA LEU A 140 17.59 -22.91 -0.20
C LEU A 140 18.89 -22.10 -0.15
N SER A 141 18.90 -20.88 -0.71
CA SER A 141 20.04 -19.97 -0.64
C SER A 141 20.35 -19.58 0.81
N SER A 142 19.33 -19.21 1.59
CA SER A 142 19.54 -18.86 3.01
C SER A 142 20.14 -20.01 3.85
N ILE A 143 19.70 -21.25 3.59
CA ILE A 143 20.20 -22.44 4.28
C ILE A 143 21.63 -22.76 3.84
N THR A 144 21.92 -22.64 2.55
CA THR A 144 23.25 -22.88 1.99
C THR A 144 24.27 -21.91 2.59
N LEU A 145 23.95 -20.62 2.60
CA LEU A 145 24.74 -19.59 3.26
C LEU A 145 24.93 -19.86 4.76
N ALA A 146 23.89 -20.30 5.45
CA ALA A 146 23.97 -20.61 6.89
C ALA A 146 24.90 -21.79 7.17
N ILE A 147 24.87 -22.84 6.35
CA ILE A 147 25.73 -24.02 6.48
C ILE A 147 27.20 -23.63 6.21
N GLU A 148 27.46 -22.82 5.20
CA GLU A 148 28.81 -22.37 4.85
C GLU A 148 29.40 -21.41 5.90
N THR A 149 28.55 -20.67 6.61
CA THR A 149 28.99 -19.82 7.73
C THR A 149 29.40 -20.65 8.96
N LEU A 150 29.01 -21.93 9.06
CA LEU A 150 29.35 -22.76 10.22
C LEU A 150 30.86 -23.11 10.25
N PRO A 151 31.57 -22.78 11.34
CA PRO A 151 33.01 -23.04 11.46
C PRO A 151 33.34 -24.54 11.44
N SER A 152 32.36 -25.41 11.73
CA SER A 152 32.54 -26.86 11.74
C SER A 152 32.60 -27.49 10.34
N VAL A 153 31.99 -26.85 9.34
CA VAL A 153 32.05 -27.28 7.92
C VAL A 153 33.34 -26.74 7.28
N ASN A 154 33.85 -25.61 7.76
CA ASN A 154 35.08 -24.96 7.26
C ASN A 154 36.38 -25.54 7.84
N LYS A 155 36.33 -26.64 8.59
CA LYS A 155 37.52 -27.25 9.22
C LYS A 155 38.54 -27.81 8.23
N ASP A 156 38.11 -28.15 7.01
CA ASP A 156 39.00 -28.64 5.94
C ASP A 156 39.48 -27.52 4.99
N SER A 157 39.15 -26.26 5.27
CA SER A 157 39.55 -25.09 4.47
C SER A 157 40.22 -24.05 5.37
N SER A 158 41.37 -24.39 5.94
CA SER A 158 42.24 -23.45 6.67
C SER A 158 42.88 -22.45 5.69
N VAL A 159 42.10 -21.53 5.15
CA VAL A 159 42.63 -20.27 4.60
C VAL A 159 42.51 -19.23 5.71
N VAL A 160 43.48 -19.36 6.60
CA VAL A 160 43.66 -18.50 7.73
C VAL A 160 44.37 -17.23 7.24
N CYS A 161 43.60 -16.15 7.08
CA CYS A 161 44.13 -14.85 6.68
C CYS A 161 44.60 -14.08 7.92
N TYR A 162 45.69 -14.51 8.54
CA TYR A 162 46.51 -13.60 9.34
C TYR A 162 47.84 -13.38 8.65
N SER A 163 48.09 -12.14 8.30
CA SER A 163 49.43 -11.62 8.14
C SER A 163 49.87 -11.18 9.53
N GLU A 164 50.83 -11.88 10.16
CA GLU A 164 51.56 -11.34 11.30
C GLU A 164 52.37 -10.13 10.82
N THR A 165 51.78 -8.94 10.84
CA THR A 165 52.56 -7.71 10.85
C THR A 165 52.74 -7.30 12.28
N ASN A 166 53.98 -7.39 12.75
CA ASN A 166 54.43 -6.86 14.03
C ASN A 166 53.83 -5.47 14.28
N LEU A 167 53.19 -5.32 15.43
CA LEU A 167 52.54 -4.09 15.89
C LEU A 167 53.52 -2.91 15.90
N ASN A 168 53.12 -1.81 15.27
CA ASN A 168 52.87 -0.56 15.98
C ASN A 168 52.01 0.37 15.10
N ASP A 169 50.84 0.70 15.66
CA ASP A 169 49.87 1.71 15.26
C ASP A 169 48.92 1.47 14.07
N SER A 170 47.63 1.68 14.42
CA SER A 170 46.41 1.71 13.63
C SER A 170 45.79 0.36 13.22
N VAL A 171 44.78 -0.05 14.00
CA VAL A 171 43.79 -1.05 13.61
C VAL A 171 43.02 -0.49 12.41
N SER A 172 43.38 -0.94 11.22
CA SER A 172 42.59 -0.73 10.01
C SER A 172 41.85 -2.03 9.70
N LEU A 173 40.51 -1.98 9.70
CA LEU A 173 39.67 -3.04 9.13
C LEU A 173 39.85 -3.01 7.60
N GLN A 174 41.00 -3.46 7.11
CA GLN A 174 41.24 -3.65 5.69
C GLN A 174 40.74 -5.03 5.30
N PHE A 175 39.63 -5.04 4.58
CA PHE A 175 39.19 -6.18 3.80
C PHE A 175 40.25 -6.41 2.70
N MET A 176 41.22 -7.28 2.96
CA MET A 176 42.35 -7.48 2.05
C MET A 176 41.85 -8.10 0.74
N ALA A 177 42.17 -7.43 -0.38
CA ALA A 177 42.12 -8.03 -1.71
C ALA A 177 43.13 -9.19 -1.75
N GLY A 178 42.63 -10.43 -1.80
CA GLY A 178 43.50 -11.60 -1.88
C GLY A 178 42.99 -12.87 -1.19
N CYS A 179 41.88 -12.83 -0.46
CA CYS A 179 41.20 -14.06 0.00
C CYS A 179 39.69 -13.88 0.14
N PRO A 180 38.91 -14.46 -0.80
CA PRO A 180 37.57 -14.89 -0.47
C PRO A 180 37.22 -16.18 -1.24
N LYS A 181 37.52 -17.35 -0.67
CA LYS A 181 36.75 -18.54 -1.06
C LYS A 181 35.72 -18.83 0.02
N ILE A 182 34.77 -17.90 0.18
CA ILE A 182 33.52 -18.17 0.90
C ILE A 182 32.94 -19.47 0.32
N PHE A 183 32.89 -19.57 -1.01
CA PHE A 183 32.53 -20.75 -1.76
C PHE A 183 33.73 -21.63 -2.15
N SER A 184 34.44 -22.19 -1.18
CA SER A 184 35.57 -23.11 -1.44
C SER A 184 35.12 -24.47 -1.97
N THR A 185 33.89 -24.87 -1.69
CA THR A 185 33.38 -26.21 -1.94
C THR A 185 32.54 -26.25 -3.23
N PRO A 186 32.90 -27.08 -4.22
CA PRO A 186 32.26 -27.07 -5.55
C PRO A 186 30.73 -27.24 -5.56
N PRO A 187 30.08 -28.04 -4.69
CA PRO A 187 28.62 -28.16 -4.72
C PRO A 187 27.89 -26.91 -4.21
N TYR A 188 28.38 -26.27 -3.16
CA TYR A 188 27.71 -25.11 -2.55
C TYR A 188 27.83 -23.86 -3.42
N PHE A 189 29.00 -23.65 -4.05
CA PHE A 189 29.19 -22.63 -5.08
C PHE A 189 28.18 -22.75 -6.23
N THR A 190 27.95 -23.99 -6.69
CA THR A 190 27.04 -24.26 -7.81
C THR A 190 25.60 -23.96 -7.43
N ILE A 191 25.17 -24.38 -6.22
CA ILE A 191 23.82 -24.12 -5.73
C ILE A 191 23.56 -22.61 -5.59
N GLU A 192 24.52 -21.87 -5.02
CA GLU A 192 24.38 -20.42 -4.84
C GLU A 192 24.41 -19.66 -6.16
N SER A 193 25.27 -20.06 -7.10
CA SER A 193 25.27 -19.53 -8.47
C SER A 193 23.89 -19.67 -9.13
N ILE A 194 23.26 -20.84 -9.01
CA ILE A 194 21.92 -21.09 -9.56
C ILE A 194 20.87 -20.23 -8.85
N CYS A 195 20.91 -20.15 -7.52
CA CYS A 195 19.95 -19.36 -6.74
C CYS A 195 20.03 -17.86 -7.06
N VAL A 196 21.24 -17.30 -7.10
CA VAL A 196 21.44 -15.87 -7.44
C VAL A 196 21.06 -15.60 -8.90
N SER A 197 21.34 -16.52 -9.83
CA SER A 197 20.89 -16.37 -11.22
C SER A 197 19.36 -16.28 -11.33
N TYR A 198 18.63 -17.07 -10.52
CA TYR A 198 17.17 -17.00 -10.45
C TYR A 198 16.69 -15.66 -9.88
N PHE A 199 17.31 -15.17 -8.80
CA PHE A 199 17.00 -13.84 -8.25
C PHE A 199 17.26 -12.71 -9.25
N THR A 200 18.32 -12.81 -10.03
CA THR A 200 18.62 -11.86 -11.11
C THR A 200 17.52 -11.85 -12.16
N ILE A 201 17.08 -13.03 -12.63
CA ILE A 201 15.96 -13.14 -13.58
C ILE A 201 14.67 -12.57 -12.98
N GLU A 202 14.35 -12.93 -11.74
CA GLU A 202 13.16 -12.43 -11.04
C GLU A 202 13.19 -10.91 -10.88
N PHE A 203 14.35 -10.34 -10.55
CA PHE A 203 14.56 -8.89 -10.48
C PHE A 203 14.29 -8.21 -11.83
N PHE A 204 14.82 -8.74 -12.94
CA PHE A 204 14.57 -8.18 -14.27
C PHE A 204 13.10 -8.30 -14.69
N LEU A 205 12.45 -9.43 -14.40
CA LEU A 205 11.02 -9.60 -14.68
C LEU A 205 10.18 -8.58 -13.90
N ARG A 206 10.50 -8.35 -12.62
CA ARG A 206 9.87 -7.30 -11.80
C ARG A 206 10.15 -5.91 -12.37
N LEU A 207 11.38 -5.63 -12.79
CA LEU A 207 11.76 -4.35 -13.38
C LEU A 207 10.94 -4.03 -14.64
N ILE A 208 10.84 -4.98 -15.58
CA ILE A 208 10.08 -4.82 -16.84
C ILE A 208 8.57 -4.70 -16.58
N SER A 209 8.05 -5.41 -15.59
CA SER A 209 6.61 -5.40 -15.26
C SER A 209 6.16 -4.11 -14.55
N THR A 210 7.09 -3.34 -13.98
CA THR A 210 6.76 -2.17 -13.16
C THR A 210 6.41 -0.96 -14.03
N PRO A 211 5.32 -0.22 -13.72
CA PRO A 211 4.98 1.02 -14.44
C PRO A 211 5.99 2.18 -14.23
N SER A 212 6.77 2.17 -13.14
CA SER A 212 7.71 3.26 -12.80
C SER A 212 9.02 2.74 -12.17
N TYR A 213 10.09 2.67 -12.97
CA TYR A 213 11.39 2.15 -12.55
C TYR A 213 11.95 2.83 -11.29
N LYS A 214 11.91 4.17 -11.22
CA LYS A 214 12.46 4.92 -10.08
C LYS A 214 11.80 4.55 -8.76
N HIS A 215 10.47 4.48 -8.75
CA HIS A 215 9.72 4.12 -7.54
C HIS A 215 9.99 2.67 -7.13
N PHE A 216 10.13 1.77 -8.11
CA PHE A 216 10.46 0.38 -7.84
C PHE A 216 11.86 0.20 -7.29
N LEU A 217 12.88 0.86 -7.86
CA LEU A 217 14.26 0.78 -7.38
C LEU A 217 14.43 1.41 -5.99
N LEU A 218 13.67 2.46 -5.67
CA LEU A 218 13.67 3.09 -4.34
C LEU A 218 12.89 2.28 -3.28
N SER A 219 12.17 1.23 -3.67
CA SER A 219 11.41 0.41 -2.71
C SER A 219 12.34 -0.40 -1.82
N PHE A 220 12.04 -0.50 -0.52
CA PHE A 220 12.89 -1.17 0.46
C PHE A 220 13.21 -2.62 0.07
N MET A 221 12.19 -3.41 -0.32
CA MET A 221 12.37 -4.80 -0.75
C MET A 221 13.35 -4.92 -1.93
N THR A 222 13.19 -4.06 -2.94
CA THR A 222 14.07 -4.05 -4.13
C THR A 222 15.53 -3.71 -3.78
N ARG A 223 15.76 -2.83 -2.81
CA ARG A 223 17.14 -2.49 -2.38
C ARG A 223 17.84 -3.68 -1.73
N VAL A 224 17.11 -4.48 -0.96
CA VAL A 224 17.64 -5.71 -0.36
C VAL A 224 18.00 -6.71 -1.46
N ASP A 225 17.10 -6.95 -2.41
CA ASP A 225 17.36 -7.85 -3.56
C ASP A 225 18.60 -7.41 -4.35
N ILE A 226 18.73 -6.11 -4.66
CA ILE A 226 19.91 -5.56 -5.38
C ILE A 226 21.18 -5.74 -4.56
N LEU A 227 21.16 -5.44 -3.26
CA LEU A 227 22.34 -5.57 -2.41
C LEU A 227 22.85 -7.02 -2.38
N SER A 228 21.93 -7.98 -2.24
CA SER A 228 22.27 -9.41 -2.26
C SER A 228 22.88 -9.84 -3.59
N ILE A 229 22.29 -9.44 -4.72
CA ILE A 229 22.79 -9.76 -6.06
C ILE A 229 24.16 -9.14 -6.32
N VAL A 230 24.31 -7.84 -6.02
CA VAL A 230 25.56 -7.10 -6.24
C VAL A 230 26.68 -7.66 -5.36
N LEU A 231 26.39 -7.93 -4.08
CA LEU A 231 27.37 -8.50 -3.15
C LEU A 231 27.91 -9.83 -3.68
N TYR A 232 27.05 -10.71 -4.19
CA TYR A 232 27.46 -11.99 -4.79
C TYR A 232 28.38 -11.79 -6.01
N TYR A 233 27.96 -10.98 -6.98
CA TYR A 233 28.77 -10.76 -8.19
C TYR A 233 30.10 -10.06 -7.88
N CYS A 234 30.14 -9.16 -6.89
CA CYS A 234 31.39 -8.56 -6.41
C CYS A 234 32.33 -9.60 -5.80
N ILE A 235 31.82 -10.56 -5.03
CA ILE A 235 32.63 -11.65 -4.45
C ILE A 235 33.19 -12.59 -5.52
N VAL A 236 32.42 -12.89 -6.57
CA VAL A 236 32.87 -13.76 -7.68
C VAL A 236 33.87 -13.07 -8.61
N ALA A 237 33.75 -11.75 -8.79
CA ALA A 237 34.61 -10.98 -9.71
C ALA A 237 35.97 -10.60 -9.12
N LEU A 238 36.17 -10.79 -7.81
CA LEU A 238 37.32 -10.35 -7.03
C LEU A 238 38.19 -11.55 -6.61
#